data_AF-A0A9D9I8F4-F1
#
_entry.id   AF-A0A9D9I8F4-F1
#
_cell.length_a   1.000
_cell.length_b   1.000
_cell.length_c   1.000
_cell.angle_alpha   90.00
_cell.angle_beta   90.00
_cell.angle_gamma   90.00
#
_symmetry.space_group_name_H-M   'P 1'
#
loop_
_entity.id
_entity.type
_entity.pdbx_description
1 polymer ?
#
loop_
_entity_poly.entity_id
_entity_poly.type
_entity_poly.pdbx_seq_one_letter_code
_entity_poly.pdbx_strand_id
1 'polypeptide(L)'
;MRTFLTEANINDFIGKKVRFFAPSADGNESYTGVAIIKGIDPSRHFPLDVEHIEGDNLSGAFFDSYYRDNGSRVFSYSDDDRYVSVEILK
;
A
#
# COMPACT_ATOMS: atom_id res chain seq x y z
N MET A 1 -2.34 15.23 -1.84
CA MET A 1 -1.07 14.93 -1.15
C MET A 1 -1.07 13.45 -0.87
N ARG A 2 -0.02 12.73 -1.31
CA ARG A 2 0.10 11.29 -1.06
C ARG A 2 0.69 11.06 0.33
N THR A 3 0.23 10.02 1.01
CA THR A 3 0.71 9.61 2.34
C THR A 3 1.12 8.15 2.27
N PHE A 4 2.21 7.76 2.95
CA PHE A 4 2.58 6.35 3.04
C PHE A 4 1.48 5.54 3.73
N LEU A 5 1.16 4.40 3.15
CA LEU A 5 0.23 3.45 3.74
C LEU A 5 0.97 2.66 4.81
N THR A 6 0.49 2.76 6.05
CA THR A 6 1.13 2.12 7.21
C THR A 6 0.12 1.35 8.01
N GLU A 7 0.60 0.45 8.87
CA GLU A 7 -0.24 -0.23 9.86
C GLU A 7 -1.05 0.75 10.72
N ALA A 8 -0.47 1.91 11.05
CA ALA A 8 -1.11 2.89 11.92
C ALA A 8 -2.25 3.67 11.25
N ASN A 9 -2.22 3.84 9.92
CA ASN A 9 -3.19 4.67 9.21
C ASN A 9 -4.09 3.90 8.23
N ILE A 10 -3.85 2.60 7.99
CA ILE A 10 -4.61 1.80 7.02
C ILE A 10 -6.12 1.86 7.25
N ASN A 11 -6.56 1.87 8.52
CA ASN A 11 -7.97 1.94 8.89
C ASN A 11 -8.65 3.20 8.37
N ASP A 12 -7.93 4.30 8.18
CA ASP A 12 -8.48 5.55 7.65
C ASP A 12 -8.79 5.45 6.15
N PHE A 13 -8.31 4.43 5.45
CA PHE A 13 -8.52 4.22 4.02
C PHE A 13 -9.51 3.10 3.69
N ILE A 14 -9.95 2.32 4.70
CA ILE A 14 -10.94 1.26 4.50
C ILE A 14 -12.26 1.84 3.97
N GLY A 15 -12.81 1.21 2.94
CA GLY A 15 -14.00 1.61 2.21
C GLY A 15 -13.80 2.77 1.22
N LYS A 16 -12.60 3.39 1.19
CA LYS A 16 -12.33 4.53 0.31
C LYS A 16 -11.67 4.08 -0.99
N LYS A 17 -12.04 4.75 -2.08
CA LYS A 17 -11.33 4.62 -3.36
C LYS A 17 -10.02 5.40 -3.27
N VAL A 18 -8.90 4.72 -3.48
CA VAL A 18 -7.56 5.30 -3.41
C VAL A 18 -6.82 5.13 -4.73
N ARG A 19 -6.01 6.11 -5.10
CA ARG A 19 -4.91 5.90 -6.04
C ARG A 19 -3.67 5.59 -5.23
N PHE A 20 -2.93 4.54 -5.61
CA PHE A 20 -1.69 4.17 -4.98
C PHE A 20 -0.50 4.29 -5.94
N PHE A 21 0.67 4.47 -5.34
CA PHE A 21 1.94 4.55 -6.03
C PHE A 21 3.03 3.96 -5.14
N ALA A 22 3.84 3.05 -5.68
CA ALA A 22 5.10 2.61 -5.10
C ALA A 22 6.22 2.82 -6.13
N PRO A 23 7.35 3.42 -5.73
CA PRO A 23 8.44 3.72 -6.66
C PRO A 23 9.08 2.43 -7.20
N SER A 24 9.74 2.54 -8.35
CA SER A 24 10.65 1.52 -8.86
C SER A 24 11.96 1.51 -8.07
N ALA A 25 12.51 0.32 -7.79
CA ALA A 25 13.94 0.16 -7.56
C ALA A 25 14.63 -0.16 -8.91
N ASP A 26 15.86 0.32 -9.07
CA ASP A 26 16.68 0.37 -10.29
C ASP A 26 16.32 -0.69 -11.35
N GLY A 27 15.83 -0.22 -12.51
CA GLY A 27 15.55 -1.05 -13.69
C GLY A 27 14.15 -1.69 -13.76
N ASN A 28 13.33 -1.61 -12.72
CA ASN A 28 11.96 -2.11 -12.75
C ASN A 28 10.93 -0.99 -12.94
N GLU A 29 9.70 -1.35 -13.29
CA GLU A 29 8.58 -0.40 -13.35
C GLU A 29 8.08 -0.05 -11.94
N SER A 30 7.53 1.15 -11.81
CA SER A 30 6.82 1.58 -10.59
C SER A 30 5.45 0.91 -10.54
N TYR A 31 4.96 0.59 -9.34
CA TYR A 31 3.59 0.09 -9.19
C TYR A 31 2.62 1.25 -9.02
N THR A 32 1.55 1.27 -9.81
CA THR A 32 0.50 2.28 -9.67
C THR A 32 -0.85 1.73 -10.07
N GLY A 33 -1.89 2.18 -9.38
CA GLY A 33 -3.25 1.77 -9.69
C GLY A 33 -4.27 2.46 -8.83
N VAL A 34 -5.52 2.02 -9.00
CA VAL A 34 -6.68 2.47 -8.27
C VAL A 34 -7.39 1.26 -7.67
N ALA A 35 -7.72 1.35 -6.39
CA ALA A 35 -8.39 0.28 -5.66
C ALA A 35 -9.30 0.83 -4.57
N ILE A 36 -10.19 -0.01 -4.05
CA ILE A 36 -10.90 0.23 -2.77
C ILE A 36 -10.35 -0.77 -1.75
N ILE A 37 -9.83 -0.27 -0.63
CA ILE A 37 -9.36 -1.13 0.47
C ILE A 37 -10.60 -1.60 1.25
N LYS A 38 -10.89 -2.90 1.28
CA LYS A 38 -12.08 -3.47 1.93
C LYS A 38 -11.81 -3.86 3.37
N GLY A 39 -10.57 -4.24 3.68
CA GLY A 39 -10.15 -4.63 5.01
C GLY A 39 -8.66 -4.97 5.09
N ILE A 40 -8.23 -5.36 6.29
CA ILE A 40 -6.88 -5.81 6.57
C ILE A 40 -6.90 -7.00 7.53
N ASP A 41 -6.08 -8.01 7.23
CA ASP A 41 -5.76 -9.13 8.11
C ASP A 41 -4.23 -9.26 8.26
N PRO A 42 -3.64 -8.70 9.33
CA PRO A 42 -2.20 -8.69 9.55
C PRO A 42 -1.56 -10.08 9.74
N SER A 43 -2.35 -11.15 9.90
CA SER A 43 -1.83 -12.51 10.03
C SER A 43 -1.41 -13.12 8.68
N ARG A 44 -1.86 -12.53 7.57
CA ARG A 44 -1.54 -12.98 6.20
C ARG A 44 -0.25 -12.34 5.69
N HIS A 45 0.47 -13.07 4.83
CA HIS A 45 1.64 -12.52 4.13
C HIS A 45 1.29 -11.29 3.29
N PHE A 46 0.18 -11.35 2.55
CA PHE A 46 -0.44 -10.21 1.86
C PHE A 46 -1.71 -9.82 2.63
N PRO A 47 -1.65 -8.79 3.50
CA PRO A 47 -2.69 -8.58 4.50
C PRO A 47 -3.85 -7.71 4.01
N LEU A 48 -3.76 -7.08 2.84
CA LEU A 48 -4.85 -6.25 2.31
C LEU A 48 -5.91 -7.09 1.59
N ASP A 49 -7.17 -6.81 1.91
CA ASP A 49 -8.31 -7.16 1.07
C ASP A 49 -8.72 -5.93 0.25
N VAL A 50 -8.72 -6.05 -1.07
CA VAL A 50 -8.94 -4.91 -1.98
C VAL A 50 -9.82 -5.28 -3.15
N GLU A 51 -10.62 -4.31 -3.58
CA GLU A 51 -11.31 -4.32 -4.86
C GLU A 51 -10.45 -3.56 -5.87
N HIS A 52 -9.88 -4.28 -6.84
CA HIS A 52 -9.06 -3.70 -7.90
C HIS A 52 -9.94 -2.99 -8.95
N ILE A 53 -9.55 -1.76 -9.32
CA ILE A 53 -10.29 -0.94 -10.30
C ILE A 53 -9.46 -0.74 -11.58
N GLU A 54 -8.20 -0.31 -11.46
CA GLU A 54 -7.34 0.05 -12.59
C GLU A 54 -5.86 -0.10 -12.24
N GLY A 55 -5.02 -0.47 -13.22
CA GLY A 55 -3.57 -0.53 -13.08
C GLY A 55 -3.10 -1.80 -12.38
N ASP A 56 -2.14 -1.65 -11.48
CA ASP A 56 -1.61 -2.73 -10.65
C ASP A 56 -2.57 -3.10 -9.51
N ASN A 57 -2.38 -4.29 -8.95
CA ASN A 57 -3.22 -4.78 -7.87
C ASN A 57 -2.60 -4.53 -6.48
N LEU A 58 -3.24 -3.67 -5.70
CA LEU A 58 -2.86 -3.34 -4.32
C LEU A 58 -2.83 -4.54 -3.36
N SER A 59 -3.50 -5.65 -3.70
CA SER A 59 -3.50 -6.86 -2.86
C SER A 59 -2.12 -7.49 -2.69
N GLY A 60 -1.18 -7.20 -3.59
CA GLY A 60 0.19 -7.73 -3.52
C GLY A 60 1.11 -7.02 -2.52
N ALA A 61 0.65 -5.91 -1.93
CA ALA A 61 1.45 -5.20 -0.94
C ALA A 61 1.49 -5.97 0.39
N PHE A 62 2.65 -5.98 1.05
CA PHE A 62 2.89 -6.62 2.32
C PHE A 62 3.53 -5.65 3.32
N PHE A 63 3.56 -6.02 4.60
CA PHE A 63 4.29 -5.27 5.61
C PHE A 63 5.79 -5.51 5.44
N ASP A 64 6.53 -4.44 5.14
CA ASP A 64 7.98 -4.50 5.15
C ASP A 64 8.51 -4.72 6.59
N SER A 65 9.67 -5.35 6.67
CA SER A 65 10.47 -5.50 7.89
C SER A 65 11.00 -4.17 8.42
N TYR A 66 11.09 -3.14 7.58
CA TYR A 66 11.50 -1.80 7.97
C TYR A 66 10.36 -1.00 8.60
N TYR A 67 10.65 -0.45 9.79
CA TYR A 67 9.77 0.47 10.50
C TYR A 67 10.09 1.91 10.09
N ARG A 68 9.08 2.74 9.88
CA ARG A 68 9.27 4.20 9.78
C ARG A 68 9.55 4.80 11.16
N ASP A 69 10.02 6.05 11.21
CA ASP A 69 10.44 6.77 12.43
C ASP A 69 9.44 6.74 13.62
N ASN A 70 8.17 6.41 13.36
CA ASN A 70 7.12 6.25 14.36
C ASN A 70 6.92 4.81 14.87
N GLY A 71 7.81 3.88 14.51
CA GLY A 71 7.72 2.46 14.90
C GLY A 71 6.59 1.68 14.22
N SER A 72 5.98 2.21 13.16
CA SER A 72 4.92 1.52 12.41
C SER A 72 5.47 0.82 11.17
N ARG A 73 4.97 -0.39 10.91
CA ARG A 73 5.24 -1.11 9.65
C ARG A 73 4.61 -0.38 8.48
N VAL A 74 5.32 -0.34 7.37
CA VAL A 74 4.89 0.32 6.13
C VAL A 74 4.58 -0.73 5.08
N PHE A 75 3.58 -0.47 4.25
CA PHE A 75 3.26 -1.33 3.12
C PHE A 75 4.28 -1.15 2.00
N SER A 76 4.75 -2.26 1.42
CA SER A 76 5.70 -2.28 0.32
C SER A 76 5.36 -3.37 -0.69
N TYR A 77 5.90 -3.26 -1.90
CA TYR A 77 5.89 -4.33 -2.91
C TYR A 77 7.23 -5.08 -3.02
N SER A 78 8.28 -4.61 -2.36
CA SER A 78 9.58 -5.30 -2.29
C SER A 78 10.37 -4.87 -1.07
N ASP A 79 11.36 -5.68 -0.68
CA ASP A 79 12.26 -5.39 0.44
C ASP A 79 13.20 -4.18 0.18
N ASP A 80 13.29 -3.69 -1.06
CA ASP A 80 14.11 -2.52 -1.49
C ASP A 80 13.34 -1.19 -1.48
N ASP A 81 12.81 -0.74 -0.33
CA ASP A 81 12.23 0.60 -0.15
C ASP A 81 11.06 1.01 -1.08
N ARG A 82 10.36 0.05 -1.70
CA ARG A 82 9.21 0.30 -2.60
C ARG A 82 7.91 0.54 -1.85
N TYR A 83 7.95 1.54 -0.99
CA TYR A 83 6.85 1.87 -0.09
C TYR A 83 5.62 2.38 -0.84
N VAL A 84 4.47 1.82 -0.47
CA VAL A 84 3.17 2.21 -0.99
C VAL A 84 2.77 3.55 -0.39
N SER A 85 2.51 4.52 -1.26
CA SER A 85 1.85 5.78 -0.93
C SER A 85 0.46 5.82 -1.55
N VAL A 86 -0.50 6.43 -0.85
CA VAL A 86 -1.90 6.51 -1.27
C VAL A 86 -2.43 7.93 -1.24
N GLU A 87 -3.40 8.21 -2.08
CA GLU A 87 -4.27 9.39 -2.02
C GLU A 87 -5.74 8.97 -2.20
N ILE A 88 -6.64 9.56 -1.40
CA ILE A 88 -8.08 9.33 -1.55
C ILE A 88 -8.57 10.06 -2.80
N LEU A 89 -9.31 9.34 -3.65
CA LEU A 89 -10.03 9.91 -4.79
C LEU A 89 -11.43 10.34 -4.36
N LYS A 90 -11.83 11.54 -4.75
CA LYS A 90 -13.18 12.08 -4.52
C LYS A 90 -14.15 11.63 -5.59
#